data_AF-A0A2M6R9D5-F1
#
_entry.id   AF-A0A2M6R9D5-F1
#
_cell.length_a   1.000
_cell.length_b   1.000
_cell.length_c   1.000
_cell.angle_alpha   90.00
_cell.angle_beta   90.00
_cell.angle_gamma   90.00
#
_symmetry.space_group_name_H-M   'P 1'
#
loop_
_entity.id
_entity.type
_entity.pdbx_description
1 polymer ?
#
loop_
_entity_poly.entity_id
_entity_poly.type
_entity_poly.pdbx_seq_one_letter_code
_entity_poly.pdbx_strand_id
1 'polypeptide(L)'
;MKNKTYFVSVIICALTLLCGYGILLFFGSSHTQPKQSQTVVIKPPPDQPTEPQPNAQQESAPTPSVETPPPVPTHILLDVPFTPQAPDAHWDPLHEEACEEASLIQVVAYFRKWDLTKERAEKEIQDLTAWEKEHGYSDDITAQELADIARTKFDLLASVSSDVTTQSIKQALIDGKHVILPLHGQDIGNPYYKQPGPPYHMLTIVGFDNNEVITNDVGTKRGNNYRYSFSTLIGAVHDWTGNKDTVREGKKVMVVISQ
;
A
#
# COMPACT_ATOMS: atom_id res chain seq x y z
N MET A 1 -32.09 -40.03 47.17
CA MET A 1 -33.45 -40.31 46.67
C MET A 1 -33.59 -39.64 45.32
N LYS A 2 -33.80 -40.44 44.26
CA LYS A 2 -33.97 -40.03 42.85
C LYS A 2 -35.47 -39.82 42.58
N ASN A 3 -35.83 -38.84 41.75
CA ASN A 3 -37.05 -38.80 40.91
C ASN A 3 -36.70 -37.84 39.74
N LYS A 4 -36.50 -38.28 38.49
CA LYS A 4 -37.49 -38.65 37.45
C LYS A 4 -38.59 -37.57 37.31
N THR A 5 -38.90 -37.01 36.14
CA THR A 5 -39.30 -37.75 34.92
C THR A 5 -39.25 -36.87 33.66
N TYR A 6 -38.92 -37.50 32.53
CA TYR A 6 -39.04 -37.09 31.12
C TYR A 6 -40.50 -37.06 30.65
N PHE A 7 -40.88 -36.24 29.64
CA PHE A 7 -41.97 -36.43 28.64
C PHE A 7 -41.95 -35.17 27.74
N VAL A 8 -42.07 -35.13 26.40
CA VAL A 8 -42.17 -36.09 25.29
C VAL A 8 -41.94 -35.32 23.96
N SER A 9 -41.30 -35.97 22.98
CA SER A 9 -41.14 -35.52 21.58
C SER A 9 -42.47 -35.55 20.81
N VAL A 10 -42.51 -35.07 19.54
CA VAL A 10 -43.23 -35.65 18.35
C VAL A 10 -43.95 -34.62 17.43
N ILE A 11 -43.37 -34.43 16.21
CA ILE A 11 -43.99 -34.34 14.84
C ILE A 11 -44.66 -32.98 14.48
N ILE A 12 -44.41 -32.33 13.32
CA ILE A 12 -44.88 -32.66 11.95
C ILE A 12 -43.97 -32.05 10.84
N CYS A 13 -43.66 -32.87 9.84
CA CYS A 13 -43.04 -32.56 8.55
C CYS A 13 -43.98 -31.88 7.52
N ALA A 14 -43.35 -31.13 6.60
CA ALA A 14 -43.64 -31.02 5.15
C ALA A 14 -44.81 -30.17 4.63
N LEU A 15 -44.48 -29.30 3.65
CA LEU A 15 -45.26 -28.91 2.46
C LEU A 15 -44.32 -28.09 1.53
N THR A 16 -43.49 -28.75 0.73
CA THR A 16 -43.62 -28.91 -0.74
C THR A 16 -43.84 -27.63 -1.54
N LEU A 17 -42.73 -27.19 -2.15
CA LEU A 17 -42.56 -26.72 -3.52
C LEU A 17 -43.76 -26.96 -4.47
N LEU A 18 -44.30 -25.88 -5.06
CA LEU A 18 -44.67 -25.75 -6.48
C LEU A 18 -45.49 -24.47 -6.69
N CYS A 19 -44.91 -23.50 -7.40
CA CYS A 19 -45.62 -22.64 -8.35
C CYS A 19 -44.57 -21.96 -9.23
N GLY A 20 -44.24 -22.61 -10.33
CA GLY A 20 -43.67 -21.93 -11.49
C GLY A 20 -44.80 -21.31 -12.30
N TYR A 21 -44.60 -20.11 -12.85
CA TYR A 21 -44.75 -19.86 -14.28
C TYR A 21 -44.36 -18.42 -14.63
N GLY A 22 -43.55 -18.28 -15.69
CA GLY A 22 -43.65 -17.19 -16.64
C GLY A 22 -43.00 -15.85 -16.27
N ILE A 23 -41.88 -15.55 -16.94
CA ILE A 23 -41.78 -14.47 -17.93
C ILE A 23 -40.44 -14.67 -18.67
N LEU A 24 -40.55 -15.22 -19.87
CA LEU A 24 -39.66 -14.87 -20.98
C LEU A 24 -39.92 -13.39 -21.31
N LEU A 25 -38.88 -12.62 -21.64
CA LEU A 25 -38.80 -11.77 -22.84
C LEU A 25 -37.62 -10.75 -22.70
N PHE A 26 -36.62 -10.96 -23.55
CA PHE A 26 -35.84 -9.97 -24.31
C PHE A 26 -34.78 -9.04 -23.68
N PHE A 27 -33.80 -8.76 -24.56
CA PHE A 27 -32.74 -7.74 -24.56
C PHE A 27 -31.46 -8.12 -23.82
N GLY A 28 -30.28 -8.24 -24.44
CA GLY A 28 -29.84 -8.00 -25.80
C GLY A 28 -28.32 -8.04 -25.78
N SER A 29 -27.71 -9.04 -26.43
CA SER A 29 -26.25 -9.15 -26.53
C SER A 29 -25.71 -8.09 -27.50
N SER A 30 -25.13 -7.02 -26.98
CA SER A 30 -24.34 -6.08 -27.78
C SER A 30 -22.96 -6.68 -28.03
N HIS A 31 -22.82 -7.44 -29.11
CA HIS A 31 -21.53 -7.71 -29.73
C HIS A 31 -21.00 -6.41 -30.37
N THR A 32 -20.05 -5.76 -29.70
CA THR A 32 -19.22 -4.72 -30.31
C THR A 32 -18.22 -5.38 -31.26
N GLN A 33 -18.48 -5.26 -32.57
CA GLN A 33 -17.51 -5.54 -33.63
C GLN A 33 -16.42 -4.45 -33.65
N PRO A 34 -15.14 -4.81 -33.82
CA PRO A 34 -14.06 -3.84 -34.00
C PRO A 34 -14.16 -3.15 -35.37
N LYS A 35 -14.12 -1.81 -35.35
CA LYS A 35 -14.18 -0.94 -36.53
C LYS A 35 -12.88 -1.05 -37.33
N GLN A 36 -12.95 -1.63 -38.54
CA GLN A 36 -11.86 -1.61 -39.51
C GLN A 36 -11.51 -0.16 -39.89
N SER A 37 -10.22 0.17 -39.75
CA SER A 37 -9.64 1.44 -40.20
C SER A 37 -9.32 1.34 -41.69
N GLN A 38 -9.93 2.21 -42.49
CA GLN A 38 -9.67 2.33 -43.92
C GLN A 38 -8.46 3.23 -44.16
N THR A 39 -7.43 2.67 -44.79
CA THR A 39 -6.25 3.40 -45.27
C THR A 39 -6.64 4.23 -46.50
N VAL A 40 -6.71 5.54 -46.35
CA VAL A 40 -6.89 6.48 -47.48
C VAL A 40 -5.53 6.70 -48.15
N VAL A 41 -5.39 6.19 -49.37
CA VAL A 41 -4.24 6.45 -50.25
C VAL A 41 -4.46 7.82 -50.90
N ILE A 42 -3.71 8.83 -50.46
CA ILE A 42 -3.70 10.16 -51.08
C ILE A 42 -2.61 10.18 -52.16
N LYS A 43 -3.03 10.42 -53.41
CA LYS A 43 -2.15 10.64 -54.56
C LYS A 43 -1.57 12.07 -54.51
N PRO A 44 -0.27 12.29 -54.86
CA PRO A 44 0.30 13.63 -54.89
C PRO A 44 -0.30 14.47 -56.04
N PRO A 45 -0.62 15.75 -55.82
CA PRO A 45 -0.90 16.70 -56.90
C PRO A 45 0.39 17.14 -57.63
N PRO A 46 0.29 17.65 -58.87
CA PRO A 46 1.43 18.00 -59.70
C PRO A 46 2.03 19.37 -59.36
N ASP A 47 3.33 19.51 -59.61
CA ASP A 47 4.09 20.76 -59.54
C ASP A 47 3.50 21.85 -60.43
N GLN A 48 3.32 23.05 -59.87
CA GLN A 48 3.22 24.29 -60.61
C GLN A 48 4.16 25.37 -60.06
N PRO A 49 4.64 26.29 -60.93
CA PRO A 49 5.84 27.07 -60.70
C PRO A 49 5.63 28.26 -59.76
N THR A 50 6.71 28.54 -59.03
CA THR A 50 6.89 29.60 -58.04
C THR A 50 6.80 31.00 -58.65
N GLU A 51 5.95 31.86 -58.08
CA GLU A 51 5.97 33.31 -58.28
C GLU A 51 6.60 33.98 -57.04
N PRO A 52 7.54 34.93 -57.16
CA PRO A 52 8.21 35.52 -56.01
C PRO A 52 7.41 36.71 -55.45
N GLN A 53 6.93 36.59 -54.21
CA GLN A 53 6.37 37.70 -53.43
C GLN A 53 7.36 38.26 -52.40
N PRO A 54 7.21 39.54 -52.02
CA PRO A 54 8.28 40.40 -51.54
C PRO A 54 8.60 40.26 -50.05
N ASN A 55 9.85 40.58 -49.75
CA ASN A 55 10.50 40.61 -48.45
C ASN A 55 9.68 41.40 -47.40
N ALA A 56 9.01 40.68 -46.49
CA ALA A 56 8.45 41.22 -45.26
C ALA A 56 9.46 40.94 -44.13
N GLN A 57 9.98 42.01 -43.51
CA GLN A 57 10.82 41.91 -42.33
C GLN A 57 10.05 41.21 -41.21
N GLN A 58 10.53 40.02 -40.86
CA GLN A 58 10.01 39.18 -39.80
C GLN A 58 10.51 39.75 -38.47
N GLU A 59 9.62 40.41 -37.72
CA GLU A 59 9.87 40.82 -36.35
C GLU A 59 9.89 39.57 -35.47
N SER A 60 11.08 39.21 -34.98
CA SER A 60 11.32 38.02 -34.17
C SER A 60 10.59 38.12 -32.84
N ALA A 61 9.47 37.40 -32.71
CA ALA A 61 8.85 37.15 -31.42
C ALA A 61 9.86 36.45 -30.47
N PRO A 62 9.93 36.81 -29.19
CA PRO A 62 10.82 36.15 -28.24
C PRO A 62 10.40 34.69 -28.09
N THR A 63 11.36 33.80 -28.35
CA THR A 63 11.24 32.35 -28.14
C THR A 63 10.79 32.08 -26.69
N PRO A 64 9.80 31.20 -26.44
CA PRO A 64 9.45 30.79 -25.09
C PRO A 64 10.69 30.20 -24.43
N SER A 65 11.13 30.78 -23.32
CA SER A 65 12.20 30.20 -22.51
C SER A 65 11.70 28.84 -22.01
N VAL A 66 12.34 27.77 -22.49
CA VAL A 66 12.09 26.41 -21.98
C VAL A 66 12.65 26.37 -20.57
N GLU A 67 11.78 26.63 -19.59
CA GLU A 67 12.14 26.53 -18.19
C GLU A 67 12.50 25.08 -17.90
N THR A 68 13.77 24.85 -17.56
CA THR A 68 14.26 23.50 -17.26
C THR A 68 13.59 23.06 -15.95
N PRO A 69 12.95 21.86 -15.91
CA PRO A 69 12.31 21.41 -14.69
C PRO A 69 13.33 21.35 -13.54
N PRO A 70 12.90 21.66 -12.29
CA PRO A 70 13.80 21.62 -11.15
C PRO A 70 14.43 20.22 -11.01
N PRO A 71 15.71 20.15 -10.59
CA PRO A 71 16.38 18.86 -10.41
C PRO A 71 15.69 18.04 -9.33
N VAL A 72 15.48 16.74 -9.60
CA VAL A 72 14.93 15.78 -8.64
C VAL A 72 15.85 15.70 -7.42
N PRO A 73 15.33 15.78 -6.18
CA PRO A 73 16.14 15.64 -4.98
C PRO A 73 16.92 14.32 -4.98
N THR A 74 18.21 14.40 -4.68
CA THR A 74 19.09 13.22 -4.53
C THR A 74 19.00 12.60 -3.13
N HIS A 75 18.43 13.32 -2.17
CA HIS A 75 18.23 12.90 -0.80
C HIS A 75 16.96 13.53 -0.22
N ILE A 76 16.21 12.72 0.54
CA ILE A 76 15.09 13.14 1.40
C ILE A 76 15.20 12.38 2.72
N LEU A 77 14.94 13.07 3.83
CA LEU A 77 14.71 12.46 5.13
C LEU A 77 13.53 13.17 5.80
N LEU A 78 12.45 12.44 6.02
CA LEU A 78 11.27 12.88 6.73
C LEU A 78 11.51 12.66 8.24
N ASP A 79 11.14 13.63 9.06
CA ASP A 79 11.27 13.56 10.52
C ASP A 79 10.11 12.74 11.13
N VAL A 80 10.00 11.48 10.70
CA VAL A 80 8.99 10.53 11.18
C VAL A 80 9.45 9.99 12.53
N PRO A 81 8.66 10.16 13.62
CA PRO A 81 9.05 9.67 14.92
C PRO A 81 9.16 8.14 14.91
N PHE A 82 10.06 7.60 15.72
CA PHE A 82 10.35 6.18 15.75
C PHE A 82 9.84 5.51 17.02
N THR A 83 9.28 4.31 16.87
CA THR A 83 9.07 3.34 17.94
C THR A 83 9.32 1.93 17.42
N PRO A 84 9.98 1.02 18.19
CA PRO A 84 9.89 -0.40 17.89
C PRO A 84 8.46 -0.91 18.15
N GLN A 85 8.11 -2.05 17.56
CA GLN A 85 6.83 -2.73 17.81
C GLN A 85 6.67 -3.23 19.24
N ALA A 86 7.78 -3.37 19.97
CA ALA A 86 7.81 -3.62 21.41
C ALA A 86 8.49 -2.43 22.13
N PRO A 87 7.77 -1.32 22.40
CA PRO A 87 8.33 -0.11 23.03
C PRO A 87 9.08 -0.42 24.33
N ASP A 88 8.51 -1.28 25.17
CA ASP A 88 9.07 -1.73 26.45
C ASP A 88 10.15 -2.82 26.34
N ALA A 89 10.46 -3.27 25.12
CA ALA A 89 11.28 -4.45 24.84
C ALA A 89 10.73 -5.75 25.49
N HIS A 90 9.43 -5.75 25.81
CA HIS A 90 8.66 -6.92 26.21
C HIS A 90 8.01 -7.54 24.96
N TRP A 91 8.46 -8.73 24.58
CA TRP A 91 7.97 -9.45 23.40
C TRP A 91 6.97 -10.51 23.84
N ASP A 92 5.73 -10.07 24.07
CA ASP A 92 4.58 -10.95 24.30
C ASP A 92 3.83 -11.20 22.98
N PRO A 93 2.78 -12.06 22.96
CA PRO A 93 2.09 -12.39 21.71
C PRO A 93 1.52 -11.18 20.95
N LEU A 94 1.19 -10.07 21.62
CA LEU A 94 0.75 -8.86 20.93
C LEU A 94 1.94 -8.21 20.24
N HIS A 95 3.02 -7.98 20.98
CA HIS A 95 4.19 -7.29 20.46
C HIS A 95 5.01 -8.13 19.47
N GLU A 96 4.84 -9.45 19.43
CA GLU A 96 5.39 -10.31 18.37
C GLU A 96 4.73 -10.04 17.01
N GLU A 97 3.49 -9.55 16.99
CA GLU A 97 2.69 -9.35 15.77
C GLU A 97 2.41 -7.86 15.45
N ALA A 98 2.78 -6.92 16.32
CA ALA A 98 2.40 -5.50 16.18
C ALA A 98 3.20 -4.66 15.14
N CYS A 99 3.75 -5.28 14.09
CA CYS A 99 4.64 -4.57 13.17
C CYS A 99 3.89 -3.62 12.21
N GLU A 100 2.67 -4.00 11.84
CA GLU A 100 1.72 -3.23 11.07
C GLU A 100 1.27 -1.97 11.81
N GLU A 101 0.82 -2.16 13.07
CA GLU A 101 0.35 -1.09 13.94
C GLU A 101 1.46 -0.11 14.24
N ALA A 102 2.63 -0.60 14.65
CA ALA A 102 3.77 0.28 14.95
C ALA A 102 4.20 1.10 13.73
N SER A 103 4.20 0.50 12.53
CA SER A 103 4.53 1.22 11.28
C SER A 103 3.48 2.29 10.97
N LEU A 104 2.19 1.98 11.07
CA LEU A 104 1.12 2.94 10.83
C LEU A 104 1.12 4.06 11.87
N ILE A 105 1.32 3.75 13.15
CA ILE A 105 1.35 4.73 14.25
C ILE A 105 2.46 5.75 14.06
N GLN A 106 3.63 5.36 13.53
CA GLN A 106 4.69 6.33 13.21
C GLN A 106 4.24 7.34 12.14
N VAL A 107 3.58 6.86 11.08
CA VAL A 107 3.05 7.72 10.02
C VAL A 107 1.92 8.62 10.55
N VAL A 108 1.02 8.08 11.37
CA VAL A 108 -0.04 8.84 12.04
C VAL A 108 0.57 9.93 12.94
N ALA A 109 1.58 9.58 13.74
CA ALA A 109 2.26 10.51 14.62
C ALA A 109 2.95 11.64 13.83
N TYR A 110 3.54 11.34 12.67
CA TYR A 110 4.11 12.35 11.79
C TYR A 110 3.06 13.36 11.30
N PHE A 111 1.91 12.89 10.81
CA PHE A 111 0.85 13.77 10.29
C PHE A 111 0.17 14.57 11.39
N ARG A 112 -0.03 13.96 12.56
CA ARG A 112 -0.70 14.57 13.70
C ARG A 112 0.23 15.36 14.63
N LYS A 113 1.53 15.40 14.32
CA LYS A 113 2.58 16.05 15.14
C LYS A 113 2.56 15.58 16.59
N TRP A 114 2.42 14.28 16.76
CA TRP A 114 2.44 13.64 18.07
C TRP A 114 3.89 13.45 18.55
N ASP A 115 4.13 13.77 19.82
CA ASP A 115 5.30 13.27 20.52
C ASP A 115 5.08 11.78 20.83
N LEU A 116 5.83 10.92 20.14
CA LEU A 116 5.71 9.47 20.23
C LEU A 116 6.65 8.95 21.32
N THR A 117 6.36 9.29 22.57
CA THR A 117 7.07 8.71 23.72
C THR A 117 6.84 7.20 23.78
N LYS A 118 7.67 6.49 24.53
CA LYS A 118 7.54 5.05 24.74
C LYS A 118 6.15 4.66 25.28
N GLU A 119 5.67 5.41 26.28
CA GLU A 119 4.37 5.19 26.92
C GLU A 119 3.23 5.45 25.95
N ARG A 120 3.37 6.48 25.11
CA ARG A 120 2.37 6.76 24.08
C ARG A 120 2.37 5.67 23.02
N ALA A 121 3.53 5.29 22.50
CA ALA A 121 3.66 4.26 21.48
C ALA A 121 3.02 2.94 21.94
N GLU A 122 3.34 2.50 23.16
CA GLU A 122 2.75 1.32 23.80
C GLU A 122 1.22 1.42 23.83
N LYS A 123 0.70 2.56 24.29
CA LYS A 123 -0.74 2.77 24.38
C LYS A 123 -1.41 2.76 23.01
N GLU A 124 -0.85 3.46 22.03
CA GLU A 124 -1.45 3.57 20.69
C GLU A 124 -1.40 2.21 19.97
N ILE A 125 -0.35 1.40 20.18
CA ILE A 125 -0.25 0.02 19.66
C ILE A 125 -1.37 -0.83 20.27
N GLN A 126 -1.48 -0.86 21.60
CA GLN A 126 -2.53 -1.63 22.28
C GLN A 126 -3.95 -1.18 21.87
N ASP A 127 -4.18 0.12 21.77
CA ASP A 127 -5.47 0.68 21.35
C ASP A 127 -5.81 0.29 19.90
N LEU A 128 -4.81 0.30 19.00
CA LEU A 128 -5.01 -0.06 17.60
C LEU A 128 -5.28 -1.55 17.43
N THR A 129 -4.47 -2.42 18.04
CA THR A 129 -4.69 -3.88 18.01
C THR A 129 -6.06 -4.25 18.61
N ALA A 130 -6.46 -3.59 19.71
CA ALA A 130 -7.79 -3.80 20.30
C ALA A 130 -8.91 -3.38 19.33
N TRP A 131 -8.77 -2.22 18.69
CA TRP A 131 -9.72 -1.74 17.70
C TRP A 131 -9.80 -2.69 16.50
N GLU A 132 -8.66 -3.15 15.98
CA GLU A 132 -8.60 -4.09 14.86
C GLU A 132 -9.34 -5.39 15.16
N LYS A 133 -9.13 -5.95 16.35
CA LYS A 133 -9.84 -7.13 16.83
C LYS A 133 -11.35 -6.91 16.94
N GLU A 134 -11.78 -5.75 17.44
CA GLU A 134 -13.21 -5.39 17.50
C GLU A 134 -13.83 -5.26 16.10
N HIS A 135 -13.03 -4.96 15.08
CA HIS A 135 -13.45 -4.82 13.69
C HIS A 135 -13.21 -6.08 12.83
N GLY A 136 -12.74 -7.16 13.45
CA GLY A 136 -12.63 -8.48 12.83
C GLY A 136 -11.37 -8.72 12.01
N TYR A 137 -10.33 -7.90 12.19
CA TYR A 137 -9.01 -8.15 11.62
C TYR A 137 -8.28 -9.27 12.38
N SER A 138 -7.38 -9.96 11.69
CA SER A 138 -6.43 -10.91 12.27
C SER A 138 -5.23 -10.19 12.89
N ASP A 139 -4.39 -10.93 13.62
CA ASP A 139 -3.16 -10.39 14.23
C ASP A 139 -2.16 -9.90 13.15
N ASP A 140 -1.94 -10.68 12.09
CA ASP A 140 -1.23 -10.23 10.88
C ASP A 140 -2.25 -9.71 9.84
N ILE A 141 -1.98 -8.60 9.17
CA ILE A 141 -2.89 -7.99 8.17
C ILE A 141 -2.21 -7.69 6.84
N THR A 142 -3.00 -7.68 5.76
CA THR A 142 -2.53 -7.30 4.42
C THR A 142 -2.28 -5.79 4.30
N ALA A 143 -1.50 -5.40 3.30
CA ALA A 143 -1.35 -3.99 2.92
C ALA A 143 -2.67 -3.29 2.60
N GLN A 144 -3.64 -4.03 2.03
CA GLN A 144 -4.97 -3.48 1.75
C GLN A 144 -5.74 -3.19 3.03
N GLU A 145 -5.73 -4.12 3.98
CA GLU A 145 -6.34 -3.93 5.30
C GLU A 145 -5.70 -2.78 6.05
N LEU A 146 -4.36 -2.67 6.05
CA LEU A 146 -3.66 -1.54 6.66
C LEU A 146 -4.08 -0.19 6.03
N ALA A 147 -4.25 -0.16 4.71
CA ALA A 147 -4.75 1.03 4.02
C ALA A 147 -6.21 1.35 4.40
N ASP A 148 -7.06 0.33 4.57
CA ASP A 148 -8.43 0.48 5.06
C ASP A 148 -8.46 1.02 6.50
N ILE A 149 -7.59 0.53 7.39
CA ILE A 149 -7.44 1.01 8.77
C ILE A 149 -6.98 2.46 8.79
N ALA A 150 -5.96 2.81 8.00
CA ALA A 150 -5.48 4.20 7.87
C ALA A 150 -6.61 5.17 7.47
N ARG A 151 -7.49 4.75 6.54
CA ARG A 151 -8.66 5.53 6.12
C ARG A 151 -9.72 5.62 7.21
N THR A 152 -10.12 4.49 7.77
CA THR A 152 -11.31 4.39 8.62
C THR A 152 -11.07 4.80 10.06
N LYS A 153 -9.90 4.46 10.63
CA LYS A 153 -9.55 4.75 12.02
C LYS A 153 -8.87 6.12 12.19
N PHE A 154 -8.12 6.55 11.18
CA PHE A 154 -7.24 7.71 11.30
C PHE A 154 -7.58 8.88 10.38
N ASP A 155 -8.58 8.73 9.50
CA ASP A 155 -9.01 9.73 8.51
C ASP A 155 -7.87 10.16 7.57
N LEU A 156 -6.96 9.24 7.24
CA LEU A 156 -5.86 9.49 6.29
C LEU A 156 -6.25 9.05 4.88
N LEU A 157 -5.64 9.66 3.87
CA LEU A 157 -5.69 9.14 2.51
C LEU A 157 -4.66 8.01 2.39
N ALA A 158 -5.11 6.80 2.08
CA ALA A 158 -4.22 5.66 1.88
C ALA A 158 -4.60 4.89 0.61
N SER A 159 -3.62 4.28 -0.05
CA SER A 159 -3.82 3.42 -1.22
C SER A 159 -2.74 2.33 -1.31
N VAL A 160 -3.07 1.21 -1.94
CA VAL A 160 -2.11 0.14 -2.25
C VAL A 160 -1.66 0.28 -3.70
N SER A 161 -0.35 0.26 -3.92
CA SER A 161 0.25 0.28 -5.26
C SER A 161 1.06 -0.99 -5.51
N SER A 162 0.90 -1.59 -6.69
CA SER A 162 1.75 -2.68 -7.17
C SER A 162 3.02 -2.21 -7.89
N ASP A 163 3.15 -0.90 -8.15
CA ASP A 163 4.39 -0.32 -8.68
C ASP A 163 5.38 -0.11 -7.54
N VAL A 164 6.07 -1.19 -7.16
CA VAL A 164 7.10 -1.18 -6.11
C VAL A 164 8.48 -1.08 -6.75
N THR A 165 8.87 0.14 -7.12
CA THR A 165 10.15 0.43 -7.77
C THR A 165 10.89 1.52 -7.01
N THR A 166 12.22 1.63 -7.22
CA THR A 166 13.01 2.74 -6.67
C THR A 166 12.39 4.09 -7.05
N GLN A 167 11.91 4.24 -8.29
CA GLN A 167 11.35 5.49 -8.76
C GLN A 167 10.01 5.80 -8.10
N SER A 168 9.10 4.83 -7.98
CA SER A 168 7.79 5.07 -7.38
C SER A 168 7.88 5.39 -5.89
N ILE A 169 8.79 4.72 -5.15
CA ILE A 169 9.07 5.02 -3.75
C ILE A 169 9.63 6.44 -3.59
N LYS A 170 10.64 6.80 -4.38
CA LYS A 170 11.23 8.15 -4.35
C LYS A 170 10.17 9.20 -4.69
N GLN A 171 9.36 8.97 -5.71
CA GLN A 171 8.32 9.90 -6.12
C GLN A 171 7.27 10.09 -5.03
N ALA A 172 6.83 9.02 -4.36
CA ALA A 172 5.88 9.14 -3.24
C ALA A 172 6.42 10.05 -2.13
N LEU A 173 7.69 9.91 -1.75
CA LEU A 173 8.33 10.73 -0.72
C LEU A 173 8.53 12.19 -1.18
N ILE A 174 8.89 12.40 -2.45
CA ILE A 174 8.98 13.74 -3.06
C ILE A 174 7.62 14.45 -3.04
N ASP A 175 6.54 13.71 -3.26
CA ASP A 175 5.17 14.22 -3.21
C ASP A 175 4.68 14.48 -1.77
N GLY A 176 5.52 14.28 -0.74
CA GLY A 176 5.15 14.44 0.66
C GLY A 176 4.30 13.29 1.23
N LYS A 177 4.23 12.15 0.53
CA LYS A 177 3.52 10.95 0.96
C LYS A 177 4.46 10.04 1.75
N HIS A 178 3.89 9.15 2.56
CA HIS A 178 4.61 8.13 3.32
C HIS A 178 4.42 6.77 2.66
N VAL A 179 5.41 5.89 2.83
CA VAL A 179 5.37 4.53 2.28
C VAL A 179 5.60 3.53 3.39
N ILE A 180 4.71 2.54 3.51
CA ILE A 180 4.89 1.34 4.34
C ILE A 180 5.01 0.14 3.41
N LEU A 181 5.95 -0.75 3.70
CA LEU A 181 6.20 -1.96 2.91
C LEU A 181 5.91 -3.22 3.72
N PRO A 182 4.98 -4.08 3.26
CA PRO A 182 4.94 -5.47 3.69
C PRO A 182 6.08 -6.27 3.04
N LEU A 183 6.74 -7.11 3.83
CA LEU A 183 7.90 -7.85 3.37
C LEU A 183 8.10 -9.15 4.13
N HIS A 184 8.92 -10.03 3.55
CA HIS A 184 9.45 -11.19 4.25
C HIS A 184 10.68 -10.79 5.07
N GLY A 185 10.55 -10.71 6.40
CA GLY A 185 11.55 -10.11 7.29
C GLY A 185 12.92 -10.78 7.31
N GLN A 186 13.00 -12.07 6.99
CA GLN A 186 14.28 -12.78 6.89
C GLN A 186 15.07 -12.38 5.64
N ASP A 187 14.40 -11.92 4.58
CA ASP A 187 15.02 -11.66 3.27
C ASP A 187 15.72 -10.30 3.22
N ILE A 188 15.40 -9.39 4.14
CA ILE A 188 16.12 -8.12 4.33
C ILE A 188 17.38 -8.25 5.19
N GLY A 189 17.57 -9.39 5.86
CA GLY A 189 18.81 -9.74 6.55
C GLY A 189 19.22 -8.78 7.67
N ASN A 190 18.25 -8.19 8.41
CA ASN A 190 18.59 -7.30 9.51
C ASN A 190 19.30 -8.08 10.64
N PRO A 191 20.57 -7.78 10.96
CA PRO A 191 21.34 -8.51 11.97
C PRO A 191 20.86 -8.25 13.40
N TYR A 192 19.99 -7.26 13.60
CA TYR A 192 19.43 -6.93 14.91
C TYR A 192 18.14 -7.66 15.24
N TYR A 193 17.62 -8.48 14.33
CA TYR A 193 16.53 -9.40 14.64
C TYR A 193 17.03 -10.61 15.43
N LYS A 194 16.15 -11.16 16.26
CA LYS A 194 16.30 -12.52 16.75
C LYS A 194 16.25 -13.46 15.55
N GLN A 195 17.36 -14.13 15.26
CA GLN A 195 17.48 -14.99 14.09
C GLN A 195 16.46 -16.14 14.17
N PRO A 196 15.78 -16.48 13.05
CA PRO A 196 16.08 -16.06 11.66
C PRO A 196 15.47 -14.71 11.22
N GLY A 197 14.78 -13.97 12.10
CA GLY A 197 13.94 -12.84 11.74
C GLY A 197 12.49 -13.25 11.47
N PRO A 198 11.56 -12.29 11.47
CA PRO A 198 10.14 -12.60 11.34
C PRO A 198 9.83 -13.03 9.90
N PRO A 199 8.97 -14.05 9.70
CA PRO A 199 8.58 -14.52 8.37
C PRO A 199 7.71 -13.49 7.63
N TYR A 200 6.91 -12.72 8.36
CA TYR A 200 6.18 -11.56 7.84
C TYR A 200 6.56 -10.32 8.63
N HIS A 201 6.63 -9.16 7.98
CA HIS A 201 7.01 -7.91 8.62
C HIS A 201 6.47 -6.72 7.84
N MET A 202 6.28 -5.59 8.52
CA MET A 202 6.08 -4.28 7.91
C MET A 202 7.05 -3.26 8.47
N LEU A 203 7.50 -2.33 7.62
CA LEU A 203 8.31 -1.19 8.04
C LEU A 203 7.94 0.08 7.28
N THR A 204 8.33 1.22 7.84
CA THR A 204 8.08 2.54 7.24
C THR A 204 9.32 3.04 6.50
N ILE A 205 9.15 3.55 5.28
CA ILE A 205 10.21 4.30 4.59
C ILE A 205 10.10 5.77 5.00
N VAL A 206 11.21 6.30 5.52
CA VAL A 206 11.30 7.68 6.01
C VAL A 206 12.21 8.54 5.15
N GLY A 207 12.91 7.96 4.19
CA GLY A 207 13.78 8.73 3.30
C GLY A 207 14.55 7.89 2.31
N PHE A 208 15.41 8.55 1.55
CA PHE A 208 16.36 7.92 0.66
C PHE A 208 17.58 8.82 0.46
N ASP A 209 18.65 8.24 -0.03
CA ASP A 209 19.70 8.97 -0.73
C ASP A 209 19.99 8.34 -2.10
N ASN A 210 21.16 8.60 -2.66
CA ASN A 210 21.53 8.13 -3.99
C ASN A 210 21.44 6.60 -4.11
N ASN A 211 21.78 5.85 -3.05
CA ASN A 211 21.97 4.40 -3.13
C ASN A 211 21.06 3.62 -2.17
N GLU A 212 20.64 4.26 -1.08
CA GLU A 212 19.96 3.59 0.02
C GLU A 212 18.56 4.15 0.25
N VAL A 213 17.71 3.27 0.75
CA VAL A 213 16.44 3.63 1.36
C VAL A 213 16.63 3.70 2.87
N ILE A 214 16.11 4.76 3.48
CA ILE A 214 16.15 5.00 4.92
C ILE A 214 14.79 4.60 5.48
N THR A 215 14.79 3.72 6.47
CA THR A 215 13.58 3.13 7.04
C THR A 215 13.52 3.35 8.54
N ASN A 216 12.31 3.37 9.07
CA ASN A 216 12.06 3.00 10.45
C ASN A 216 11.61 1.53 10.48
N ASP A 217 12.53 0.66 10.87
CA ASP A 217 12.28 -0.78 11.02
C ASP A 217 11.80 -1.12 12.43
N VAL A 218 10.49 -1.35 12.57
CA VAL A 218 9.86 -1.54 13.89
C VAL A 218 10.23 -2.86 14.57
N GLY A 219 10.79 -3.83 13.84
CA GLY A 219 11.15 -5.16 14.35
C GLY A 219 12.36 -5.15 15.28
N THR A 220 12.98 -3.98 15.51
CA THR A 220 14.13 -3.84 16.40
C THR A 220 14.24 -2.43 16.96
N LYS A 221 14.68 -2.31 18.22
CA LYS A 221 15.00 -1.00 18.84
C LYS A 221 16.12 -0.22 18.12
N ARG A 222 16.83 -0.87 17.19
CA ARG A 222 17.90 -0.28 16.35
C ARG A 222 17.42 0.08 14.94
N GLY A 223 16.10 0.11 14.72
CA GLY A 223 15.52 0.31 13.41
C GLY A 223 15.31 1.77 12.99
N ASN A 224 15.50 2.72 13.91
CA ASN A 224 15.38 4.15 13.60
C ASN A 224 16.39 4.55 12.52
N ASN A 225 15.92 5.08 11.40
CA ASN A 225 16.75 5.44 10.24
C ASN A 225 17.70 4.33 9.78
N TYR A 226 17.31 3.06 9.96
CA TYR A 226 18.07 1.93 9.45
C TYR A 226 18.08 1.96 7.91
N ARG A 227 19.18 1.50 7.31
CA ARG A 227 19.44 1.65 5.89
C ARG A 227 19.50 0.30 5.20
N TYR A 228 18.82 0.21 4.05
CA TYR A 228 18.91 -0.92 3.14
C TYR A 228 19.28 -0.43 1.75
N SER A 229 19.86 -1.33 0.93
CA SER A 229 19.86 -1.10 -0.51
C SER A 229 18.43 -1.19 -1.05
N PHE A 230 18.10 -0.39 -2.05
CA PHE A 230 16.79 -0.49 -2.73
C PHE A 230 16.52 -1.91 -3.23
N SER A 231 17.53 -2.58 -3.80
CA SER A 231 17.40 -3.96 -4.30
C SER A 231 17.09 -4.97 -3.20
N THR A 232 17.72 -4.85 -2.03
CA THR A 232 17.45 -5.72 -0.88
C THR A 232 16.01 -5.53 -0.41
N LEU A 233 15.60 -4.28 -0.19
CA LEU A 233 14.28 -3.99 0.35
C LEU A 233 13.16 -4.37 -0.62
N ILE A 234 13.22 -3.90 -1.87
CA ILE A 234 12.24 -4.23 -2.93
C ILE A 234 12.25 -5.74 -3.23
N GLY A 235 13.42 -6.38 -3.12
CA GLY A 235 13.57 -7.82 -3.28
C GLY A 235 12.68 -8.61 -2.33
N ALA A 236 12.63 -8.18 -1.07
CA ALA A 236 11.91 -8.82 0.03
C ALA A 236 10.42 -8.44 0.14
N VAL A 237 9.93 -7.47 -0.65
CA VAL A 237 8.52 -7.05 -0.56
C VAL A 237 7.59 -8.21 -0.92
N HIS A 238 6.68 -8.50 -0.01
CA HIS A 238 5.73 -9.60 -0.07
C HIS A 238 4.55 -9.27 0.84
N ASP A 239 3.34 -9.18 0.30
CA ASP A 239 2.12 -8.98 1.08
C ASP A 239 1.74 -10.21 1.91
N TRP A 240 0.91 -10.00 2.93
CA TRP A 240 0.38 -11.08 3.74
C TRP A 240 -0.46 -12.05 2.91
N THR A 241 -0.27 -13.35 3.14
CA THR A 241 -0.98 -14.43 2.43
C THR A 241 -2.01 -15.13 3.32
N GLY A 242 -2.15 -14.71 4.58
CA GLY A 242 -2.89 -15.45 5.60
C GLY A 242 -2.09 -16.58 6.25
N ASN A 243 -0.81 -16.78 5.86
CA ASN A 243 0.04 -17.81 6.44
C ASN A 243 1.54 -17.45 6.35
N LYS A 244 2.24 -17.52 7.49
CA LYS A 244 3.68 -17.23 7.62
C LYS A 244 4.57 -18.10 6.72
N ASP A 245 4.14 -19.32 6.39
CA ASP A 245 4.89 -20.25 5.54
C ASP A 245 4.82 -19.87 4.05
N THR A 246 3.82 -19.10 3.62
CA THR A 246 3.57 -18.77 2.20
C THR A 246 3.80 -17.30 1.87
N VAL A 247 4.29 -16.48 2.81
CA VAL A 247 4.51 -15.03 2.62
C VAL A 247 5.26 -14.71 1.33
N ARG A 248 6.28 -15.50 0.95
CA ARG A 248 7.06 -15.28 -0.30
C ARG A 248 6.24 -15.42 -1.60
N GLU A 249 5.03 -15.96 -1.53
CA GLU A 249 4.06 -16.03 -2.63
C GLU A 249 3.17 -14.77 -2.69
N GLY A 250 3.24 -13.93 -1.67
CA GLY A 250 2.51 -12.68 -1.52
C GLY A 250 2.85 -11.68 -2.62
N LYS A 251 1.85 -10.85 -2.97
CA LYS A 251 1.98 -9.84 -4.02
C LYS A 251 3.03 -8.80 -3.63
N LYS A 252 3.76 -8.28 -4.62
CA LYS A 252 4.59 -7.10 -4.42
C LYS A 252 3.73 -5.85 -4.44
N VAL A 253 3.52 -5.27 -3.27
CA VAL A 253 2.74 -4.04 -3.09
C VAL A 253 3.37 -3.13 -2.03
N MET A 254 3.01 -1.86 -2.06
CA MET A 254 3.33 -0.88 -1.04
C MET A 254 2.08 -0.10 -0.64
N VAL A 255 2.02 0.34 0.63
CA VAL A 255 0.98 1.25 1.12
C VAL A 255 1.50 2.67 1.01
N VAL A 256 0.78 3.53 0.30
CA VAL A 256 1.09 4.95 0.16
C VAL A 256 0.06 5.77 0.93
N ILE A 257 0.52 6.61 1.85
CA ILE A 257 -0.33 7.36 2.79
C ILE A 257 -0.05 8.87 2.68
N SER A 258 -1.10 9.68 2.69
CA SER A 258 -1.03 11.14 2.79
C SER A 258 -2.13 11.70 3.70
N GLN A 259 -2.02 12.99 4.03
CA GLN A 259 -3.11 13.77 4.64
C GLN A 259 -4.08 14.26 3.57
#